data_AF-A0A3B8HIG6-F1
#
_entry.id   AF-A0A3B8HIG6-F1
#
_cell.length_a   1.000
_cell.length_b   1.000
_cell.length_c   1.000
_cell.angle_alpha   90.00
_cell.angle_beta   90.00
_cell.angle_gamma   90.00
#
_symmetry.space_group_name_H-M   'P 1'
#
loop_
_entity.id
_entity.type
_entity.pdbx_description
1 polymer ?
#
loop_
_entity_poly.entity_id
_entity_poly.type
_entity_poly.pdbx_seq_one_letter_code
_entity_poly.pdbx_strand_id
1 'polypeptide(L)'
;MLGAPYAQGSIQAFYVAFLADNGLRKQITSGIHAGVTVDYRLGKSVPWRPWLVSGLFLCLGIACTFYPTLLTRFSMLQADPGDSRLIHYLLEHSYRWFSGDPSHARLWDPSFFFPLPNVFSFTDTCLTLAPAYWIWRLVGCQPEVAFSLWMMTLCVANYLAAQALLRRGVGVHNVGLGCFDDAITWQRPLLTFLYDMRPRRFCNRR
;
A
#
# COMPACT_ATOMS: atom_id res chain seq x y z
N MET A 1 -30.25 -14.53 -11.38
CA MET A 1 -30.62 -13.41 -10.50
C MET A 1 -30.86 -13.96 -9.11
N LEU A 2 -29.97 -13.71 -8.16
CA LEU A 2 -30.21 -13.75 -6.70
C LEU A 2 -28.99 -13.08 -6.07
N GLY A 3 -29.18 -11.85 -5.57
CA GLY A 3 -28.14 -11.00 -5.02
C GLY A 3 -27.68 -11.50 -3.66
N ALA A 4 -26.36 -11.55 -3.46
CA ALA A 4 -25.76 -11.73 -2.15
C ALA A 4 -25.79 -10.38 -1.39
N PRO A 5 -26.20 -10.36 -0.13
CA PRO A 5 -26.23 -9.14 0.68
C PRO A 5 -24.80 -8.67 0.98
N TYR A 6 -24.53 -7.40 0.68
CA TYR A 6 -23.28 -6.72 1.00
C TYR A 6 -23.07 -6.66 2.51
N ALA A 7 -21.91 -7.16 2.95
CA ALA A 7 -21.48 -7.19 4.34
C ALA A 7 -21.18 -5.77 4.87
N GLN A 8 -22.23 -5.10 5.35
CA GLN A 8 -22.22 -3.76 5.97
C GLN A 8 -21.84 -3.80 7.46
N GLY A 9 -21.05 -4.80 7.88
CA GLY A 9 -20.81 -5.13 9.30
C GLY A 9 -19.46 -4.70 9.89
N SER A 10 -18.47 -4.33 9.09
CA SER A 10 -17.11 -4.04 9.59
C SER A 10 -16.91 -2.60 10.08
N ILE A 11 -17.59 -1.62 9.47
CA ILE A 11 -17.48 -0.21 9.87
C ILE A 11 -18.16 0.02 11.24
N GLN A 12 -19.26 -0.68 11.52
CA GLN A 12 -19.93 -0.58 12.83
C GLN A 12 -19.11 -1.22 13.95
N ALA A 13 -18.39 -2.32 13.69
CA ALA A 13 -17.52 -2.93 14.69
C ALA A 13 -16.34 -2.00 15.06
N PHE A 14 -15.79 -1.28 14.07
CA PHE A 14 -14.72 -0.29 14.31
C PHE A 14 -15.24 0.94 15.07
N TYR A 15 -16.46 1.40 14.76
CA TYR A 15 -17.10 2.50 15.49
C TYR A 15 -17.43 2.13 16.93
N VAL A 16 -17.88 0.89 17.19
CA VAL A 16 -18.18 0.41 18.54
C VAL A 16 -16.91 0.13 19.35
N ALA A 17 -15.84 -0.38 18.74
CA ALA A 17 -14.55 -0.54 19.42
C ALA A 17 -13.88 0.81 19.74
N PHE A 18 -13.96 1.79 18.82
CA PHE A 18 -13.50 3.16 19.04
C PHE A 18 -14.31 3.89 20.12
N LEU A 19 -15.61 3.61 20.24
CA LEU A 19 -16.45 4.12 21.33
C LEU A 19 -16.27 3.36 22.65
N ALA A 20 -15.82 2.10 22.62
CA ALA A 20 -15.60 1.28 23.81
C ALA A 20 -14.24 1.54 24.47
N ASP A 21 -13.19 1.86 23.70
CA ASP A 21 -11.88 2.25 24.22
C ASP A 21 -11.88 3.71 24.74
N ASN A 22 -12.80 4.53 24.23
CA ASN A 22 -13.14 5.81 24.83
C ASN A 22 -14.14 5.61 25.97
N GLY A 23 -13.66 5.12 27.11
CA GLY A 23 -14.37 5.13 28.42
C GLY A 23 -14.77 6.53 28.94
N LEU A 24 -14.91 7.52 28.06
CA LEU A 24 -15.20 8.93 28.30
C LEU A 24 -16.69 9.25 28.42
N ARG A 25 -17.60 8.33 28.06
CA ARG A 25 -19.04 8.65 28.06
C ARG A 25 -19.72 8.60 29.43
N LYS A 26 -19.08 8.03 30.47
CA LYS A 26 -19.65 7.96 31.84
C LYS A 26 -19.12 9.01 32.82
N GLN A 27 -17.99 9.66 32.53
CA GLN A 27 -17.43 10.69 33.42
C GLN A 27 -17.85 12.13 33.07
N ILE A 28 -18.27 12.39 31.83
CA ILE A 28 -18.61 13.76 31.42
C ILE A 28 -19.96 14.22 31.98
N THR A 29 -20.91 13.32 32.25
CA THR A 29 -22.23 13.70 32.78
C THR A 29 -22.30 13.86 34.29
N SER A 30 -21.33 13.37 35.07
CA SER A 30 -21.32 13.55 36.54
C SER A 30 -20.47 14.72 37.03
N GLY A 31 -19.62 15.29 36.16
CA GLY A 31 -18.71 16.38 36.53
C GLY A 31 -19.24 17.81 36.31
N ILE A 32 -20.38 18.00 35.65
CA ILE A 32 -20.89 19.34 35.29
C ILE A 32 -21.40 20.12 36.52
N HIS A 33 -21.64 19.45 37.65
CA HIS A 33 -22.11 20.10 38.90
C HIS A 33 -21.01 20.49 39.88
N ALA A 34 -19.77 20.06 39.68
CA ALA A 34 -18.65 20.44 40.54
C ALA A 34 -17.62 21.10 39.64
N GLY A 35 -17.31 22.38 39.87
CA GLY A 35 -16.33 23.17 39.12
C GLY A 35 -14.91 22.60 39.20
N VAL A 36 -14.71 21.44 38.59
CA VAL A 36 -13.45 20.72 38.48
C VAL A 36 -12.94 21.02 37.09
N THR A 37 -11.99 21.95 37.00
CA THR A 37 -11.19 22.16 35.81
C THR A 37 -10.39 20.88 35.56
N VAL A 38 -10.81 20.09 34.57
CA VAL A 38 -10.06 18.91 34.12
C VAL A 38 -8.83 19.42 33.38
N ASP A 39 -7.71 19.44 34.10
CA ASP A 39 -6.40 19.80 33.59
C ASP A 39 -5.89 18.64 32.72
N TYR A 40 -6.04 18.77 31.39
CA TYR A 40 -5.49 17.83 30.41
C TYR A 40 -3.97 18.00 30.38
N ARG A 41 -3.27 17.58 31.43
CA ARG A 41 -1.83 17.37 31.35
C ARG A 41 -1.58 16.31 30.29
N LEU A 42 -1.30 16.78 29.08
CA LEU A 42 -0.58 16.07 28.02
C LEU A 42 0.62 15.41 28.69
N GLY A 43 0.46 14.14 29.09
CA GLY A 43 1.55 13.33 29.59
C GLY A 43 2.61 13.37 28.51
N LYS A 44 3.77 13.96 28.83
CA LYS A 44 4.92 14.03 27.92
C LYS A 44 5.27 12.60 27.52
N SER A 45 4.77 12.17 26.37
CA SER A 45 5.05 10.85 25.84
C SER A 45 6.54 10.75 25.59
N VAL A 46 7.14 9.65 26.05
CA VAL A 46 8.56 9.37 25.84
C VAL A 46 8.83 9.42 24.34
N PRO A 47 9.68 10.34 23.84
CA PRO A 47 9.62 10.81 22.46
C PRO A 47 9.96 9.75 21.40
N TRP A 48 10.61 8.64 21.79
CA TRP A 48 11.10 7.60 20.88
C TRP A 48 10.21 6.34 20.83
N ARG A 49 9.42 6.06 21.87
CA ARG A 49 8.50 4.89 21.92
C ARG A 49 7.49 4.82 20.76
N PRO A 50 6.80 5.90 20.34
CA PRO A 50 5.78 5.79 19.29
C PRO A 50 6.39 5.52 17.90
N TRP A 51 7.63 5.94 17.67
CA TRP A 51 8.34 5.68 16.42
C TRP A 51 8.78 4.23 16.30
N LEU A 52 9.23 3.61 17.40
CA LEU A 52 9.57 2.19 17.40
C LEU A 52 8.36 1.31 17.09
N VAL A 53 7.20 1.64 17.67
CA VAL A 53 5.95 0.89 17.40
C VAL A 53 5.56 1.04 15.93
N SER A 54 5.51 2.26 15.40
CA SER A 54 5.19 2.48 13.98
C SER A 54 6.21 1.84 13.03
N GLY A 55 7.50 1.90 13.34
CA GLY A 55 8.55 1.23 12.57
C GLY A 55 8.37 -0.29 12.56
N LEU A 56 8.02 -0.89 13.70
CA LEU A 56 7.71 -2.32 13.78
C LEU A 56 6.52 -2.69 12.89
N PHE A 57 5.44 -1.92 12.92
CA PHE A 57 4.26 -2.15 12.06
C PHE A 57 4.60 -2.01 10.57
N LEU A 58 5.41 -1.01 10.20
CA LEU A 58 5.89 -0.85 8.84
C LEU A 58 6.69 -2.08 8.38
N CYS A 59 7.64 -2.53 9.19
CA CYS A 59 8.46 -3.71 8.87
C CYS A 59 7.61 -4.98 8.74
N LEU A 60 6.66 -5.19 9.66
CA LEU A 60 5.73 -6.31 9.59
C LEU A 60 4.84 -6.23 8.35
N GLY A 61 4.37 -5.03 7.98
CA GLY A 61 3.54 -4.82 6.80
C GLY A 61 4.27 -5.17 5.52
N ILE A 62 5.51 -4.66 5.37
CA ILE A 62 6.37 -5.00 4.24
C ILE A 62 6.65 -6.51 4.20
N ALA A 63 6.98 -7.11 5.34
CA ALA A 63 7.24 -8.55 5.42
C ALA A 63 6.03 -9.38 5.01
N CYS A 64 4.82 -9.00 5.45
CA CYS A 64 3.58 -9.68 5.09
C CYS A 64 3.17 -9.47 3.63
N THR A 65 3.27 -8.24 3.10
CA THR A 65 2.84 -7.91 1.74
C THR A 65 3.81 -8.44 0.67
N PHE A 66 5.11 -8.46 0.98
CA PHE A 66 6.17 -8.90 0.06
C PHE A 66 6.78 -10.25 0.47
N TYR A 67 6.11 -11.03 1.31
CA TYR A 67 6.58 -12.36 1.72
C TYR A 67 6.97 -13.26 0.53
N PRO A 68 6.21 -13.36 -0.59
CA PRO A 68 6.62 -14.28 -1.66
C PRO A 68 7.87 -13.79 -2.36
N THR A 69 8.01 -12.48 -2.58
CA THR A 69 9.18 -11.86 -3.21
C THR A 69 10.42 -11.97 -2.32
N LEU A 70 10.28 -11.75 -1.01
CA LEU A 70 11.38 -11.84 -0.05
C LEU A 70 11.87 -13.29 0.13
N LEU A 71 10.94 -14.25 0.27
CA LEU A 71 11.31 -15.67 0.44
C LEU A 71 11.92 -16.26 -0.84
N THR A 72 11.51 -15.80 -2.01
CA THR A 72 12.02 -16.27 -3.30
C THR A 72 13.25 -15.50 -3.78
N ARG A 73 13.88 -14.69 -2.92
CA ARG A 73 15.07 -13.87 -3.24
C ARG A 73 14.87 -12.98 -4.48
N PHE A 74 13.71 -12.32 -4.57
CA PHE A 74 13.33 -11.45 -5.69
C PHE A 74 13.16 -12.15 -7.04
N SER A 75 13.02 -13.48 -7.07
CA SER A 75 12.74 -14.20 -8.33
C SER A 75 11.27 -14.15 -8.74
N MET A 76 10.35 -13.83 -7.81
CA MET A 76 8.92 -13.67 -8.11
C MET A 76 8.45 -12.23 -7.89
N LEU A 77 7.88 -11.64 -8.95
CA LEU A 77 7.10 -10.40 -8.87
C LEU A 77 5.73 -10.66 -8.21
N GLN A 78 5.11 -9.59 -7.70
CA GLN A 78 3.79 -9.63 -7.06
C GLN A 78 2.66 -10.08 -8.01
N ALA A 79 1.57 -10.54 -7.38
CA ALA A 79 0.66 -11.58 -7.88
C ALA A 79 -0.20 -11.25 -9.12
N ASP A 80 -0.26 -10.00 -9.59
CA ASP A 80 -0.96 -9.70 -10.85
C ASP A 80 -0.01 -9.80 -12.05
N PRO A 81 -0.10 -10.86 -12.87
CA PRO A 81 0.76 -11.03 -14.03
C PRO A 81 0.49 -10.02 -15.15
N GLY A 82 -0.68 -9.36 -15.18
CA GLY A 82 -1.02 -8.40 -16.22
C GLY A 82 -0.44 -7.02 -15.91
N ASP A 83 -1.00 -6.37 -14.89
CA ASP A 83 -0.72 -4.97 -14.58
C ASP A 83 0.73 -4.73 -14.15
N SER A 84 1.26 -5.61 -13.29
CA SER A 84 2.65 -5.49 -12.80
C SER A 84 3.68 -5.56 -13.93
N ARG A 85 3.41 -6.35 -14.99
CA ARG A 85 4.32 -6.46 -16.14
C ARG A 85 4.28 -5.21 -17.00
N LEU A 86 3.09 -4.65 -17.22
CA LEU A 86 2.94 -3.41 -17.96
C LEU A 86 3.66 -2.27 -17.23
N ILE A 87 3.38 -2.07 -15.93
CA ILE A 87 4.03 -1.02 -15.12
C ILE A 87 5.54 -1.22 -15.11
N HIS A 88 6.03 -2.46 -14.96
CA HIS A 88 7.47 -2.74 -15.01
C HIS A 88 8.08 -2.35 -16.36
N TYR A 89 7.41 -2.70 -17.47
CA TYR A 89 7.86 -2.28 -18.80
C TYR A 89 7.88 -0.76 -18.95
N LEU A 90 6.83 -0.05 -18.53
CA LEU A 90 6.75 1.42 -18.64
C LEU A 90 7.86 2.11 -17.84
N LEU A 91 8.16 1.61 -16.64
CA LEU A 91 9.23 2.13 -15.79
C LEU A 91 10.61 1.88 -16.42
N GLU A 92 10.88 0.67 -16.91
CA GLU A 92 12.15 0.38 -17.58
C GLU A 92 12.27 1.15 -18.91
N HIS A 93 11.17 1.35 -19.64
CA HIS A 93 11.13 2.21 -20.83
C HIS A 93 11.50 3.65 -20.49
N SER A 94 10.90 4.22 -19.45
CA SER A 94 11.21 5.57 -18.96
C SER A 94 12.68 5.71 -18.52
N TYR A 95 13.23 4.68 -17.87
CA TYR A 95 14.62 4.67 -17.42
C TYR A 95 15.62 4.59 -18.57
N ARG A 96 15.34 3.75 -19.56
CA ARG A 96 16.18 3.61 -20.76
C ARG A 96 16.13 4.86 -21.64
N TRP A 97 14.95 5.49 -21.75
CA TRP A 97 14.82 6.81 -22.35
C TRP A 97 15.69 7.84 -21.61
N PHE A 98 15.63 7.87 -20.27
CA PHE A 98 16.47 8.74 -19.44
C PHE A 98 17.97 8.43 -19.58
N SER A 99 18.33 7.16 -19.70
CA SER A 99 19.72 6.69 -19.86
C SER A 99 20.28 6.90 -21.27
N GLY A 100 19.45 7.32 -22.23
CA GLY A 100 19.85 7.55 -23.61
C GLY A 100 20.00 6.29 -24.46
N ASP A 101 19.28 5.21 -24.13
CA ASP A 101 19.25 3.99 -24.96
C ASP A 101 18.63 4.30 -26.34
N PRO A 102 19.35 4.05 -27.46
CA PRO A 102 18.85 4.33 -28.81
C PRO A 102 17.53 3.62 -29.13
N SER A 103 17.29 2.44 -28.54
CA SER A 103 16.06 1.68 -28.77
C SER A 103 14.83 2.33 -28.16
N HIS A 104 15.00 3.25 -27.20
CA HIS A 104 13.93 3.93 -26.47
C HIS A 104 14.07 5.45 -26.55
N ALA A 105 14.63 5.95 -27.66
CA ALA A 105 14.87 7.38 -27.89
C ALA A 105 13.60 8.26 -27.81
N ARG A 106 12.42 7.67 -28.03
CA ARG A 106 11.12 8.35 -27.93
C ARG A 106 10.35 7.85 -26.72
N LEU A 107 10.18 8.70 -25.72
CA LEU A 107 9.41 8.38 -24.51
C LEU A 107 7.97 7.98 -24.84
N TRP A 108 7.32 8.72 -25.74
CA TRP A 108 5.91 8.56 -26.06
C TRP A 108 5.60 7.39 -27.02
N ASP A 109 6.63 6.87 -27.69
CA ASP A 109 6.52 5.79 -28.68
C ASP A 109 7.28 4.55 -28.19
N PRO A 110 6.71 3.76 -27.25
CA PRO A 110 7.31 2.51 -26.81
C PRO A 110 7.27 1.45 -27.92
N SER A 111 8.10 0.41 -27.79
CA SER A 111 8.34 -0.58 -28.85
C SER A 111 7.21 -1.61 -29.03
N PHE A 112 6.00 -1.31 -28.58
CA PHE A 112 4.83 -2.19 -28.66
C PHE A 112 3.64 -1.45 -29.28
N PHE A 113 2.73 -2.18 -29.93
CA PHE A 113 1.65 -1.61 -30.77
C PHE A 113 2.11 -0.81 -32.01
N PHE A 114 3.24 -1.17 -32.62
CA PHE A 114 3.64 -0.61 -33.92
C PHE A 114 2.57 -0.89 -35.00
N PRO A 115 2.17 0.09 -35.85
CA PRO A 115 2.77 1.41 -36.09
C PRO A 115 2.10 2.59 -35.36
N LEU A 116 1.34 2.34 -34.30
CA LEU A 116 0.56 3.38 -33.63
C LEU A 116 1.49 4.33 -32.83
N PRO A 117 1.39 5.66 -32.99
CA PRO A 117 2.17 6.62 -32.21
C PRO A 117 1.51 6.94 -30.87
N ASN A 118 2.27 7.51 -29.92
CA ASN A 118 1.81 7.97 -28.61
C ASN A 118 1.14 6.90 -27.73
N VAL A 119 1.52 5.63 -27.93
CA VAL A 119 1.00 4.47 -27.18
C VAL A 119 1.22 4.64 -25.67
N PHE A 120 2.27 5.35 -25.27
CA PHE A 120 2.56 5.61 -23.86
C PHE A 120 1.43 6.37 -23.15
N SER A 121 0.65 7.19 -23.86
CA SER A 121 -0.48 7.94 -23.29
C SER A 121 -1.77 7.12 -23.08
N PHE A 122 -1.81 5.87 -23.56
CA PHE A 122 -3.01 5.03 -23.43
C PHE A 122 -3.21 4.49 -22.02
N THR A 123 -2.19 4.61 -21.17
CA THR A 123 -2.17 4.12 -19.81
C THR A 123 -1.54 5.17 -18.89
N ASP A 124 -1.78 5.02 -17.60
CA ASP A 124 -1.17 5.87 -16.59
C ASP A 124 0.35 5.66 -16.61
N THR A 125 1.07 6.67 -17.07
CA THR A 125 2.51 6.58 -17.34
C THR A 125 3.38 6.46 -16.09
N CYS A 126 2.81 6.68 -14.90
CA CYS A 126 3.49 6.71 -13.61
C CYS A 126 4.78 7.56 -13.60
N LEU A 127 4.92 8.55 -14.50
CA LEU A 127 6.15 9.35 -14.65
C LEU A 127 6.54 10.10 -13.37
N THR A 128 5.56 10.51 -12.57
CA THR A 128 5.80 11.16 -11.27
C THR A 128 6.50 10.22 -10.28
N LEU A 129 6.29 8.91 -10.39
CA LEU A 129 6.86 7.89 -9.52
C LEU A 129 8.10 7.21 -10.15
N ALA A 130 8.36 7.46 -11.44
CA ALA A 130 9.51 6.91 -12.15
C ALA A 130 10.88 7.27 -11.53
N PRO A 131 11.11 8.50 -11.00
CA PRO A 131 12.39 8.82 -10.35
C PRO A 131 12.74 7.89 -9.18
N ALA A 132 11.74 7.43 -8.42
CA ALA A 132 11.98 6.47 -7.35
C ALA A 132 12.52 5.13 -7.88
N TYR A 133 12.09 4.72 -9.09
CA TYR A 133 12.62 3.54 -9.77
C TYR A 133 14.02 3.80 -10.34
N TRP A 134 14.23 4.97 -10.95
CA TRP A 134 15.52 5.37 -11.52
C TRP A 134 16.64 5.34 -10.50
N ILE A 135 16.38 5.76 -9.26
CA ILE A 135 17.37 5.69 -8.17
C ILE A 135 17.87 4.25 -7.98
N TRP A 136 16.97 3.26 -7.91
CA TRP A 136 17.36 1.86 -7.77
C TRP A 136 18.11 1.32 -8.99
N ARG A 137 17.77 1.77 -10.19
CA ARG A 137 18.50 1.42 -11.42
C ARG A 137 19.89 2.05 -11.48
N LEU A 138 20.04 3.30 -11.04
CA LEU A 138 21.33 4.00 -10.96
C LEU A 138 22.27 3.37 -9.92
N VAL A 139 21.73 2.77 -8.86
CA VAL A 139 22.50 1.96 -7.88
C VAL A 139 23.00 0.64 -8.49
N GLY A 140 22.52 0.28 -9.69
CA GLY A 140 22.95 -0.92 -10.42
C GLY A 140 22.09 -2.16 -10.14
N CYS A 141 20.92 -2.01 -9.51
CA CYS A 141 20.00 -3.12 -9.33
C CYS A 141 19.46 -3.63 -10.67
N GLN A 142 19.29 -4.95 -10.81
CA GLN A 142 18.61 -5.55 -11.96
C GLN A 142 17.16 -5.04 -12.08
N PRO A 143 16.55 -4.99 -13.28
CA PRO A 143 15.21 -4.43 -13.48
C PRO A 143 14.15 -5.01 -12.54
N GLU A 144 14.15 -6.33 -12.36
CA GLU A 144 13.18 -7.07 -11.54
C GLU A 144 13.30 -6.72 -10.05
N VAL A 145 14.55 -6.60 -9.58
CA VAL A 145 14.86 -6.21 -8.20
C VAL A 145 14.51 -4.74 -7.99
N ALA A 146 14.89 -3.87 -8.93
CA ALA A 146 14.57 -2.45 -8.89
C ALA A 146 13.06 -2.21 -8.87
N PHE A 147 12.28 -3.00 -9.62
CA PHE A 147 10.82 -2.91 -9.61
C PHE A 147 10.24 -3.32 -8.25
N SER A 148 10.74 -4.39 -7.66
CA SER A 148 10.33 -4.85 -6.33
C SER A 148 10.67 -3.82 -5.25
N LEU A 149 11.86 -3.22 -5.31
CA LEU A 149 12.30 -2.16 -4.39
C LEU A 149 11.49 -0.88 -4.59
N TRP A 150 11.12 -0.55 -5.82
CA TRP A 150 10.22 0.56 -6.12
C TRP A 150 8.84 0.35 -5.49
N MET A 151 8.23 -0.83 -5.64
CA MET A 151 6.97 -1.17 -4.98
C MET A 151 7.06 -1.04 -3.45
N MET A 152 8.15 -1.52 -2.85
CA MET A 152 8.41 -1.37 -1.41
C MET A 152 8.57 0.11 -1.01
N THR A 153 9.27 0.90 -1.83
CA THR A 153 9.46 2.35 -1.60
C THR A 153 8.13 3.09 -1.60
N LEU A 154 7.24 2.78 -2.55
CA LEU A 154 5.90 3.35 -2.59
C LEU A 154 5.05 2.94 -1.40
N CYS A 155 5.15 1.68 -0.96
CA CYS A 155 4.46 1.20 0.23
C CYS A 155 4.91 1.98 1.48
N VAL A 156 6.22 2.18 1.65
CA VAL A 156 6.80 2.98 2.73
C VAL A 156 6.33 4.44 2.64
N ALA A 157 6.41 5.05 1.46
CA ALA A 157 6.00 6.44 1.25
C ALA A 157 4.50 6.63 1.57
N ASN A 158 3.65 5.68 1.17
CA ASN A 158 2.22 5.68 1.46
C ASN A 158 1.96 5.58 2.98
N TYR A 159 2.64 4.66 3.67
CA TYR A 159 2.53 4.53 5.13
C TYR A 159 2.93 5.82 5.85
N LEU A 160 4.06 6.42 5.44
CA LEU A 160 4.54 7.68 6.03
C LEU A 160 3.59 8.84 5.75
N ALA A 161 3.02 8.92 4.54
CA ALA A 161 2.03 9.93 4.18
C ALA A 161 0.75 9.79 5.03
N ALA A 162 0.23 8.57 5.18
CA ALA A 162 -0.93 8.29 6.02
C ALA A 162 -0.65 8.64 7.49
N GLN A 163 0.53 8.27 8.00
CA GLN A 163 0.95 8.62 9.36
C GLN A 163 1.07 10.14 9.54
N ALA A 164 1.63 10.86 8.56
CA ALA A 164 1.74 12.31 8.59
C ALA A 164 0.36 12.99 8.59
N LEU A 165 -0.55 12.50 7.76
CA LEU A 165 -1.93 12.98 7.69
C LEU A 165 -2.67 12.79 9.01
N LEU A 166 -2.59 11.60 9.62
CA LEU A 166 -3.29 11.31 10.86
C LEU A 166 -2.71 12.09 12.05
N ARG A 167 -1.40 12.29 12.08
CA ARG A 167 -0.74 13.11 13.10
C ARG A 167 -1.09 14.59 12.98
N ARG A 168 -1.11 15.14 11.75
CA ARG A 168 -1.38 16.56 11.52
C ARG A 168 -2.86 16.90 11.52
N GLY A 169 -3.70 16.02 10.99
CA GLY A 169 -5.14 16.25 10.85
C GLY A 169 -5.96 15.90 12.09
N VAL A 170 -5.63 14.80 12.78
CA VAL A 170 -6.44 14.26 13.89
C VAL A 170 -5.74 14.44 15.25
N GLY A 171 -4.44 14.77 15.27
CA GLY A 171 -3.69 14.95 16.52
C GLY A 171 -3.38 13.64 17.25
N VAL A 172 -3.54 12.49 16.60
CA VAL A 172 -3.24 11.18 17.21
C VAL A 172 -1.75 10.91 17.07
N HIS A 173 -1.07 10.74 18.20
CA HIS A 173 0.39 10.49 18.22
C HIS A 173 0.77 9.00 18.13
N ASN A 174 -0.17 8.09 18.46
CA ASN A 174 0.04 6.62 18.54
C ASN A 174 -0.72 5.86 17.44
N VAL A 175 -0.46 6.18 16.18
CA VAL A 175 -1.28 5.73 15.03
C VAL A 175 -0.84 4.39 14.42
N GLY A 176 0.11 3.69 15.02
CA GLY A 176 0.69 2.46 14.44
C GLY A 176 -0.36 1.39 14.06
N LEU A 177 -1.45 1.31 14.81
CA LEU A 177 -2.52 0.31 14.63
C LEU A 177 -3.49 0.60 13.48
N GLY A 178 -3.84 1.87 13.21
CA GLY A 178 -4.90 2.21 12.24
C GLY A 178 -4.49 2.03 10.78
N CYS A 179 -3.24 2.38 10.42
CA CYS A 179 -2.78 2.31 9.03
C CYS A 179 -2.49 0.89 8.53
N PHE A 180 -2.30 -0.08 9.43
CA PHE A 180 -1.99 -1.46 9.06
C PHE A 180 -3.20 -2.18 8.46
N ASP A 181 -4.40 -1.90 8.99
CA ASP A 181 -5.64 -2.47 8.48
C ASP A 181 -5.92 -2.04 7.03
N ASP A 182 -5.71 -0.77 6.67
CA ASP A 182 -5.97 -0.30 5.31
C ASP A 182 -4.98 -0.89 4.28
N ALA A 183 -3.72 -1.07 4.65
CA ALA A 183 -2.70 -1.68 3.78
C ALA A 183 -3.03 -3.16 3.46
N ILE A 184 -3.57 -3.91 4.42
CA ILE A 184 -4.06 -5.28 4.21
C ILE A 184 -5.42 -5.28 3.48
N THR A 185 -6.26 -4.27 3.70
CA THR A 185 -7.60 -4.20 3.12
C THR A 185 -7.58 -4.05 1.61
N TRP A 186 -6.56 -3.40 1.03
CA TRP A 186 -6.32 -3.39 -0.42
C TRP A 186 -5.95 -4.76 -1.01
N GLN A 187 -5.55 -5.74 -0.19
CA GLN A 187 -5.21 -7.11 -0.60
C GLN A 187 -6.28 -8.15 -0.26
N ARG A 188 -7.46 -7.76 0.27
CA ARG A 188 -8.58 -8.67 0.51
C ARG A 188 -9.11 -9.48 -0.69
N PRO A 189 -8.84 -9.18 -1.99
CA PRO A 189 -9.09 -10.19 -3.03
C PRO A 189 -8.28 -11.49 -2.87
N LEU A 190 -7.19 -11.53 -2.10
CA LEU A 190 -6.37 -12.74 -1.90
C LEU A 190 -7.06 -13.84 -1.07
N LEU A 191 -7.87 -13.49 -0.08
CA LEU A 191 -8.62 -14.51 0.69
C LEU A 191 -9.76 -15.10 -0.13
N THR A 192 -10.34 -14.32 -1.05
CA THR A 192 -11.32 -14.83 -2.03
C THR A 192 -10.63 -15.70 -3.10
N PHE A 193 -9.43 -15.32 -3.54
CA PHE A 193 -8.67 -16.06 -4.54
C PHE A 193 -8.08 -17.38 -4.00
N LEU A 194 -7.64 -17.41 -2.74
CA LEU A 194 -7.25 -18.66 -2.07
C LEU A 194 -8.44 -19.61 -1.87
N TYR A 195 -9.68 -19.10 -1.86
CA TYR A 195 -10.90 -19.93 -1.80
C TYR A 195 -11.34 -20.47 -3.16
N ASP A 196 -10.95 -19.85 -4.29
CA ASP A 196 -11.31 -20.29 -5.65
C ASP A 196 -10.26 -21.19 -6.33
N MET A 197 -9.14 -21.47 -5.65
CA MET A 197 -8.15 -22.47 -6.08
C MET A 197 -8.63 -23.92 -5.82
N ARG A 198 -9.91 -24.22 -6.03
CA ARG A 198 -10.32 -25.62 -6.26
C ARG A 198 -9.92 -26.00 -7.68
N PRO A 199 -9.20 -27.11 -7.89
CA PRO A 199 -8.83 -27.56 -9.22
C PRO A 199 -10.12 -27.87 -10.01
N ARG A 200 -10.47 -27.00 -10.96
CA ARG A 200 -11.46 -27.32 -11.98
C ARG A 200 -10.84 -28.38 -12.87
N ARG A 201 -11.13 -29.66 -12.57
CA ARG A 201 -10.83 -30.77 -13.49
C ARG A 201 -11.58 -30.45 -14.78
N PHE A 202 -10.83 -30.10 -15.83
CA PHE A 202 -11.36 -30.08 -17.18
C PHE A 202 -11.76 -31.52 -17.53
N CYS A 203 -13.04 -31.83 -17.36
CA CYS A 203 -13.63 -33.05 -17.89
C CYS A 203 -13.73 -32.86 -19.41
N ASN A 204 -12.78 -33.48 -20.12
CA ASN A 204 -12.78 -33.57 -21.56
C ASN A 204 -13.93 -34.49 -21.99
N ARG A 205 -15.11 -33.92 -22.29
CA ARG A 205 -16.14 -34.61 -23.07
C ARG A 205 -15.84 -34.35 -24.55
N ARG A 206 -15.34 -35.40 -25.20
CA ARG A 206 -15.52 -35.63 -26.63
C ARG A 206 -17.01 -35.84 -26.92
#